data_AF-A0A7S0S9N6-F1
#
_entry.id   AF-A0A7S0S9N6-F1
#
_cell.length_a   1.000
_cell.length_b   1.000
_cell.length_c   1.000
_cell.angle_alpha   90.00
_cell.angle_beta   90.00
_cell.angle_gamma   90.00
#
_symmetry.space_group_name_H-M   'P 1'
#
loop_
_entity.id
_entity.type
_entity.pdbx_description
1 polymer ?
#
loop_
_entity_poly.entity_id
_entity_poly.type
_entity_poly.pdbx_seq_one_letter_code
_entity_poly.pdbx_strand_id
1 'polypeptide(L)'
;MDSTRDLRDALDEADPRTHQAARAPRAQIPNKAVALPSRLLPGGAACSLCHSPPAPGSKLKRCGRCRVHSYCNSTCARADWPKHRLACERMAREREVQEMARAAYDRTHGGRVSHLSDRGAEEWFAAVPGFCHQVALLAWQHRSESPIIYVSANRSDIAGRTLTIRMEPRSSWEGKAEHTDLQQHFDGSSFRPNEQYMVQMELEQENQSMTSTSVRFF
;
A
#
# COMPACT_ATOMS: atom_id res chain seq x y z
N MET A 1 16.04 -46.80 35.08
CA MET A 1 17.30 -46.03 35.11
C MET A 1 17.76 -45.99 33.66
N ASP A 2 17.23 -45.04 32.91
CA ASP A 2 17.91 -43.78 32.58
C ASP A 2 18.94 -44.07 31.46
N SER A 3 18.86 -43.51 30.25
CA SER A 3 18.95 -42.08 30.02
C SER A 3 18.55 -41.76 28.58
N THR A 4 17.79 -40.68 28.45
CA THR A 4 17.53 -39.94 27.22
C THR A 4 18.83 -39.64 26.46
N ARG A 5 18.88 -40.02 25.19
CA ARG A 5 19.89 -39.50 24.25
C ARG A 5 19.30 -38.22 23.66
N ASP A 6 19.78 -37.10 24.19
CA ASP A 6 19.33 -35.74 23.90
C ASP A 6 19.39 -35.42 22.40
N LEU A 7 18.28 -34.87 21.88
CA LEU A 7 18.14 -34.38 20.51
C LEU A 7 18.98 -33.11 20.22
N ARG A 8 19.80 -32.67 21.19
CA ARG A 8 20.66 -31.48 21.10
C ARG A 8 22.05 -31.76 20.54
N ASP A 9 22.49 -33.02 20.51
CA ASP A 9 23.84 -33.36 20.05
C ASP A 9 23.96 -33.64 18.54
N ALA A 10 22.88 -33.45 17.77
CA ALA A 10 22.86 -33.74 16.32
C ALA A 10 23.07 -32.50 15.43
N LEU A 11 23.37 -31.33 15.99
CA LEU A 11 23.51 -30.07 15.24
C LEU A 11 24.94 -29.52 15.16
N ASP A 12 25.93 -30.15 15.81
CA ASP A 12 27.33 -29.67 15.82
C ASP A 12 28.25 -30.34 14.78
N GLU A 13 27.73 -31.21 13.90
CA GLU A 13 28.51 -31.88 12.85
C GLU A 13 28.21 -31.31 11.45
N ALA A 14 28.22 -29.98 11.31
CA ALA A 14 28.17 -29.32 10.00
C ALA A 14 29.46 -28.50 9.78
N ASP A 15 30.40 -29.09 9.05
CA ASP A 15 31.64 -28.46 8.57
C ASP A 15 31.36 -27.16 7.78
N PRO A 16 31.91 -26.00 8.19
CA PRO A 16 31.67 -24.72 7.53
C PRO A 16 32.37 -24.52 6.18
N ARG A 17 32.94 -25.56 5.55
CA ARG A 17 33.78 -25.40 4.34
C ARG A 17 33.18 -25.87 3.00
N THR A 18 31.92 -26.25 2.93
CA THR A 18 31.29 -26.75 1.67
C THR A 18 30.09 -25.94 1.18
N HIS A 19 30.26 -24.63 1.00
CA HIS A 19 29.33 -23.80 0.22
C HIS A 19 30.06 -22.94 -0.83
N GLN A 20 30.66 -23.58 -1.83
CA GLN A 20 30.86 -22.94 -3.13
C GLN A 20 29.64 -23.22 -4.02
N ALA A 21 28.60 -22.42 -3.85
CA ALA A 21 27.51 -22.33 -4.82
C ALA A 21 27.80 -21.16 -5.76
N ALA A 22 27.82 -21.46 -7.06
CA ALA A 22 28.08 -20.52 -8.14
C ALA A 22 27.16 -19.28 -8.07
N ARG A 23 27.76 -18.08 -8.14
CA ARG A 23 27.03 -16.82 -8.31
C ARG A 23 26.40 -16.77 -9.70
N ALA A 24 25.08 -16.94 -9.79
CA ALA A 24 24.34 -16.59 -11.00
C ALA A 24 24.34 -15.05 -11.19
N PRO A 25 24.57 -14.52 -12.41
CA PRO A 25 24.54 -13.08 -12.64
C PRO A 25 23.10 -12.55 -12.51
N ARG A 26 22.97 -11.41 -11.81
CA ARG A 26 21.73 -10.62 -11.72
C ARG A 26 21.24 -10.27 -13.12
N ALA A 27 20.11 -10.84 -13.54
CA ALA A 27 19.41 -10.41 -14.75
C ALA A 27 18.87 -8.99 -14.54
N GLN A 28 19.39 -8.04 -15.31
CA GLN A 28 18.89 -6.67 -15.36
C GLN A 28 17.58 -6.65 -16.15
N ILE A 29 16.48 -6.24 -15.52
CA ILE A 29 15.21 -6.01 -16.23
C ILE A 29 15.22 -4.56 -16.73
N PRO A 30 15.13 -4.30 -18.04
CA PRO A 30 15.15 -2.94 -18.57
C PRO A 30 13.86 -2.20 -18.20
N ASN A 31 14.03 -1.06 -17.54
CA ASN A 31 12.97 -0.16 -17.14
C ASN A 31 12.54 0.69 -18.36
N LYS A 32 11.61 0.18 -19.17
CA LYS A 32 10.93 0.99 -20.20
C LYS A 32 9.53 1.34 -19.72
N ALA A 33 9.38 2.58 -19.26
CA ALA A 33 8.09 3.21 -19.05
C ALA A 33 7.30 3.18 -20.37
N VAL A 34 6.27 2.33 -20.44
CA VAL A 34 5.29 2.40 -21.53
C VAL A 34 4.29 3.48 -21.14
N ALA A 35 4.48 4.68 -21.68
CA ALA A 35 3.49 5.75 -21.62
C ALA A 35 2.31 5.38 -22.52
N LEU A 36 1.15 5.07 -21.94
CA LEU A 36 -0.12 5.02 -22.67
C LEU A 36 -0.77 6.41 -22.61
N PRO A 37 -1.21 7.01 -23.73
CA PRO A 37 -1.72 8.38 -23.73
C PRO A 37 -3.03 8.52 -22.96
N SER A 38 -2.98 9.29 -21.87
CA SER A 38 -4.11 9.80 -21.12
C SER A 38 -5.02 10.68 -21.99
N ARG A 39 -6.18 10.14 -22.35
CA ARG A 39 -7.39 10.93 -22.58
C ARG A 39 -8.48 10.46 -21.63
N LEU A 40 -8.35 10.83 -20.35
CA LEU A 40 -9.38 10.58 -19.34
C LEU A 40 -10.12 11.88 -19.06
N LEU A 41 -11.32 11.98 -19.64
CA LEU A 41 -12.33 12.94 -19.21
C LEU A 41 -12.82 12.58 -17.79
N PRO A 42 -13.20 13.58 -16.96
CA PRO A 42 -13.62 13.34 -15.59
C PRO A 42 -15.04 12.74 -15.55
N GLY A 43 -15.20 11.56 -14.92
CA GLY A 43 -16.50 11.14 -14.37
C GLY A 43 -17.33 10.10 -15.13
N GLY A 44 -16.85 9.51 -16.24
CA GLY A 44 -17.60 8.48 -16.97
C GLY A 44 -16.99 7.09 -16.83
N ALA A 45 -17.45 6.27 -15.90
CA ALA A 45 -17.17 4.83 -15.96
C ALA A 45 -17.59 4.31 -17.36
N ALA A 46 -16.76 3.52 -18.03
CA ALA A 46 -17.07 2.87 -19.29
C ALA A 46 -17.80 1.54 -19.07
N CYS A 47 -18.48 1.02 -20.10
CA CYS A 47 -19.15 -0.27 -20.02
C CYS A 47 -18.13 -1.38 -19.72
N SER A 48 -18.39 -2.21 -18.71
CA SER A 48 -17.48 -3.28 -18.29
C SER A 48 -17.35 -4.40 -19.33
N LEU A 49 -18.27 -4.50 -20.29
CA LEU A 49 -18.18 -5.47 -21.39
C LEU A 49 -17.68 -4.87 -22.70
N CYS A 50 -18.38 -3.84 -23.22
CA CYS A 50 -18.09 -3.29 -24.55
C CYS A 50 -17.17 -2.05 -24.51
N HIS A 51 -16.79 -1.60 -23.31
CA HIS A 51 -15.93 -0.43 -23.08
C HIS A 51 -16.42 0.89 -23.69
N SER A 52 -17.66 0.92 -24.20
CA SER A 52 -18.26 2.14 -24.70
C SER A 52 -18.52 3.12 -23.54
N PRO A 53 -18.30 4.42 -23.75
CA PRO A 53 -18.73 5.43 -22.80
C PRO A 53 -20.25 5.46 -22.68
N PRO A 54 -20.81 6.05 -21.61
CA PRO A 54 -22.24 6.32 -21.56
C PRO A 54 -22.67 7.20 -22.74
N ALA A 55 -23.86 6.95 -23.30
CA ALA A 55 -24.42 7.82 -24.32
C ALA A 55 -24.64 9.24 -23.75
N PRO A 56 -24.58 10.31 -24.55
CA PRO A 56 -24.78 11.68 -24.09
C PRO A 56 -26.09 11.80 -23.28
N GLY A 57 -26.00 12.34 -22.06
CA GLY A 57 -27.14 12.48 -21.15
C GLY A 57 -27.60 11.19 -20.45
N SER A 58 -26.95 10.04 -20.66
CA SER A 58 -27.26 8.78 -20.00
C SER A 58 -26.20 8.38 -18.97
N LYS A 59 -26.57 7.52 -18.01
CA LYS A 59 -25.65 6.90 -17.05
C LYS A 59 -25.58 5.40 -17.29
N LEU A 60 -24.41 4.80 -17.06
CA LEU A 60 -24.31 3.34 -17.07
C LEU A 60 -25.09 2.73 -15.90
N LYS A 61 -25.68 1.57 -16.15
CA LYS A 61 -26.40 0.76 -15.17
C LYS A 61 -25.40 -0.09 -14.40
N ARG A 62 -25.32 0.10 -13.09
CA ARG A 62 -24.48 -0.73 -12.21
C ARG A 62 -25.13 -2.09 -11.95
N CYS A 63 -24.30 -3.10 -11.74
CA CYS A 63 -24.77 -4.40 -11.24
C CYS A 63 -25.54 -4.21 -9.92
N GLY A 64 -26.73 -4.79 -9.79
CA GLY A 64 -27.57 -4.62 -8.60
C GLY A 64 -26.99 -5.24 -7.33
N ARG A 65 -26.15 -6.28 -7.48
CA ARG A 65 -25.48 -7.00 -6.39
C ARG A 65 -24.21 -6.28 -5.95
N CYS A 66 -23.13 -6.40 -6.73
CA CYS A 66 -21.83 -5.84 -6.33
C CYS A 66 -21.71 -4.33 -6.52
N ARG A 67 -22.50 -3.72 -7.43
CA ARG A 67 -22.40 -2.30 -7.83
C ARG A 67 -21.01 -1.86 -8.33
N VAL A 68 -20.09 -2.80 -8.58
CA VAL A 68 -18.73 -2.56 -9.10
C VAL A 68 -18.74 -2.46 -10.64
N HIS A 69 -19.31 -3.45 -11.33
CA HIS A 69 -19.44 -3.41 -12.80
C HIS A 69 -20.57 -2.48 -13.25
N SER A 70 -20.36 -1.81 -14.38
CA SER A 70 -21.28 -0.85 -14.98
C SER A 70 -21.51 -1.18 -16.46
N TYR A 71 -22.75 -1.16 -16.93
CA TYR A 71 -23.12 -1.59 -18.28
C TYR A 71 -23.97 -0.55 -18.98
N CYS A 72 -23.85 -0.44 -20.30
CA CYS A 72 -24.72 0.46 -21.08
C CYS A 72 -26.19 0.00 -21.04
N ASN A 73 -26.43 -1.32 -21.02
CA ASN A 73 -27.76 -1.91 -21.00
C ASN A 73 -27.74 -3.35 -20.44
N SER A 74 -28.92 -3.96 -20.33
CA SER A 74 -29.10 -5.33 -19.85
C SER A 74 -28.48 -6.38 -20.77
N THR A 75 -28.34 -6.11 -22.07
CA THR A 75 -27.68 -7.00 -23.02
C THR A 75 -26.21 -7.18 -22.65
N CYS A 76 -25.48 -6.09 -22.38
CA CYS A 76 -24.08 -6.17 -21.93
C CYS A 76 -23.94 -6.83 -20.56
N ALA A 77 -24.86 -6.56 -19.62
CA ALA A 77 -24.83 -7.21 -18.31
C ALA A 77 -25.04 -8.73 -18.40
N ARG A 78 -25.98 -9.19 -19.24
CA ARG A 78 -26.27 -10.62 -19.44
C ARG A 78 -25.14 -11.34 -20.16
N ALA A 79 -24.52 -10.70 -21.15
CA ALA A 79 -23.39 -11.28 -21.88
C ALA A 79 -22.13 -11.40 -21.00
N ASP A 80 -21.90 -10.48 -20.05
CA ASP A 80 -20.78 -10.55 -19.10
C ASP A 80 -21.04 -11.54 -17.95
N TRP A 81 -22.30 -11.91 -17.68
CA TRP A 81 -22.70 -12.71 -16.51
C TRP A 81 -21.90 -14.01 -16.28
N PRO A 82 -21.59 -14.83 -17.30
CA PRO A 82 -20.85 -16.09 -17.08
C PRO A 82 -19.48 -15.88 -16.43
N LYS A 83 -18.80 -14.77 -16.75
CA LYS A 83 -17.51 -14.37 -16.16
C LYS A 83 -17.71 -13.58 -14.87
N HIS A 84 -18.59 -12.59 -14.90
CA HIS A 84 -18.85 -11.70 -13.77
C HIS A 84 -19.32 -12.44 -12.51
N ARG A 85 -20.20 -13.44 -12.63
CA ARG A 85 -20.79 -14.16 -11.49
C ARG A 85 -19.76 -14.80 -10.55
N LEU A 86 -18.62 -15.22 -11.09
CA LEU A 86 -17.55 -15.87 -10.32
C LEU A 86 -16.92 -14.92 -9.30
N ALA A 87 -16.94 -13.62 -9.57
CA ALA A 87 -16.35 -12.60 -8.72
C ALA A 87 -17.40 -11.64 -8.11
N CYS A 88 -18.63 -11.65 -8.60
CA CYS A 88 -19.71 -10.75 -8.17
C CYS A 88 -19.92 -10.76 -6.65
N GLU A 89 -20.01 -11.95 -6.05
CA GLU A 89 -20.27 -12.08 -4.60
C GLU A 89 -19.09 -11.60 -3.75
N ARG A 90 -17.86 -11.88 -4.19
CA ARG A 90 -16.66 -11.37 -3.52
C ARG A 90 -16.61 -9.85 -3.57
N MET A 91 -16.81 -9.25 -4.75
CA MET A 91 -16.84 -7.80 -4.93
C MET A 91 -17.94 -7.13 -4.10
N ALA A 92 -19.10 -7.78 -3.94
CA ALA A 92 -20.19 -7.26 -3.10
C ALA A 92 -19.75 -7.15 -1.64
N ARG A 93 -19.15 -8.22 -1.09
CA ARG A 93 -18.62 -8.24 0.29
C ARG A 93 -17.49 -7.22 0.49
N GLU A 94 -16.55 -7.14 -0.44
CA GLU A 94 -15.45 -6.15 -0.38
C GLU A 94 -15.99 -4.73 -0.33
N ARG A 95 -17.02 -4.42 -1.14
CA ARG A 95 -17.68 -3.11 -1.14
C ARG A 95 -18.39 -2.84 0.19
N GLU A 96 -19.09 -3.81 0.77
CA GLU A 96 -19.76 -3.67 2.07
C GLU A 96 -18.75 -3.37 3.18
N VAL A 97 -17.62 -4.08 3.20
CA VAL A 97 -16.51 -3.81 4.14
C VAL A 97 -15.97 -2.40 3.95
N GLN A 98 -15.77 -1.95 2.70
CA GLN A 98 -15.32 -0.59 2.41
C GLN A 98 -16.33 0.48 2.87
N GLU A 99 -17.63 0.26 2.65
CA GLU A 99 -18.67 1.17 3.12
C GLU A 99 -18.75 1.22 4.65
N MET A 100 -18.60 0.07 5.31
CA MET A 100 -18.56 -0.01 6.77
C MET A 100 -17.34 0.71 7.33
N ALA A 101 -16.16 0.52 6.73
CA ALA A 101 -14.94 1.23 7.09
C ALA A 101 -15.10 2.74 6.91
N ARG A 102 -15.68 3.18 5.78
CA ARG A 102 -15.97 4.59 5.53
C ARG A 102 -16.96 5.17 6.53
N ALA A 103 -18.05 4.45 6.85
CA ALA A 103 -19.02 4.91 7.84
C ALA A 103 -18.46 4.92 9.27
N ALA A 104 -17.57 3.98 9.61
CA ALA A 104 -16.82 4.02 10.87
C ALA A 104 -15.92 5.25 10.92
N TYR A 105 -15.20 5.54 9.84
CA TYR A 105 -14.36 6.73 9.69
C TYR A 105 -15.16 8.05 9.81
N ASP A 106 -16.29 8.17 9.10
CA ASP A 106 -17.13 9.38 9.13
C ASP A 106 -17.69 9.65 10.54
N ARG A 107 -18.01 8.58 11.30
CA ARG A 107 -18.46 8.69 12.70
C ARG A 107 -17.36 9.13 13.65
N THR A 108 -16.12 8.69 13.43
CA THR A 108 -14.99 9.06 14.30
C THR A 108 -14.45 10.45 13.96
N HIS A 109 -14.57 10.92 12.72
CA HIS A 109 -13.97 12.19 12.25
C HIS A 109 -14.99 13.29 11.93
N GLY A 110 -16.28 13.08 12.23
CA GLY A 110 -17.31 14.13 12.23
C GLY A 110 -17.58 14.81 10.88
N GLY A 111 -17.15 14.22 9.76
CA GLY A 111 -17.46 14.70 8.40
C GLY A 111 -17.01 16.13 8.05
N ARG A 112 -16.21 16.80 8.89
CA ARG A 112 -15.77 18.18 8.69
C ARG A 112 -14.26 18.25 8.86
N VAL A 113 -13.52 18.14 7.76
CA VAL A 113 -12.07 18.37 7.75
C VAL A 113 -11.83 19.88 7.82
N SER A 114 -11.96 20.45 9.02
CA SER A 114 -11.60 21.83 9.30
C SER A 114 -10.40 21.86 10.25
N HIS A 115 -9.26 22.29 9.70
CA HIS A 115 -8.01 22.59 10.41
C HIS A 115 -7.29 21.37 11.01
N LEU A 116 -6.33 20.80 10.28
CA LEU A 116 -5.48 19.72 10.79
C LEU A 116 -4.02 20.16 10.78
N SER A 117 -3.41 20.11 11.96
CA SER A 117 -1.97 20.17 12.21
C SER A 117 -1.26 18.90 11.70
N ASP A 118 0.04 18.70 11.96
CA ASP A 118 0.86 17.52 11.57
C ASP A 118 0.18 16.14 11.77
N ARG A 119 -0.79 16.02 12.68
CA ARG A 119 -1.63 14.82 12.84
C ARG A 119 -2.51 14.47 11.63
N GLY A 120 -2.79 15.43 10.75
CA GLY A 120 -3.69 15.24 9.62
C GLY A 120 -3.16 14.30 8.54
N ALA A 121 -1.84 14.23 8.33
CA ALA A 121 -1.24 13.28 7.41
C ALA A 121 -1.38 11.86 7.97
N GLU A 122 -1.01 11.65 9.24
CA GLU A 122 -1.06 10.33 9.88
C GLU A 122 -2.49 9.77 9.93
N GLU A 123 -3.46 10.61 10.31
CA GLU A 123 -4.88 10.25 10.38
C GLU A 123 -5.43 9.86 9.01
N TRP A 124 -5.03 10.59 7.95
CA TRP A 124 -5.44 10.27 6.59
C TRP A 124 -4.85 8.93 6.14
N PHE A 125 -3.56 8.70 6.36
CA PHE A 125 -2.90 7.45 5.99
C PHE A 125 -3.47 6.25 6.73
N ALA A 126 -3.82 6.40 8.02
CA ALA A 126 -4.50 5.36 8.80
C ALA A 126 -5.90 5.01 8.25
N ALA A 127 -6.55 5.93 7.54
CA ALA A 127 -7.85 5.71 6.91
C ALA A 127 -7.77 4.95 5.58
N VAL A 128 -6.59 4.87 4.95
CA VAL A 128 -6.40 4.14 3.68
C VAL A 128 -6.43 2.63 3.96
N PRO A 129 -7.40 1.88 3.39
CA PRO A 129 -7.53 0.45 3.66
C PRO A 129 -6.27 -0.33 3.27
N GLY A 130 -5.73 -1.12 4.20
CA GLY A 130 -4.57 -1.99 3.95
C GLY A 130 -3.21 -1.28 3.92
N PHE A 131 -3.18 0.06 3.96
CA PHE A 131 -1.94 0.83 3.91
C PHE A 131 -0.98 0.49 5.05
N CYS A 132 -1.46 0.54 6.31
CA CYS A 132 -0.61 0.26 7.47
C CYS A 132 0.02 -1.14 7.39
N HIS A 133 -0.73 -2.13 6.91
CA HIS A 133 -0.23 -3.48 6.71
C HIS A 133 0.83 -3.54 5.61
N GLN A 134 0.64 -2.84 4.49
CA GLN A 134 1.61 -2.79 3.40
C GLN A 134 2.93 -2.16 3.84
N VAL A 135 2.87 -1.05 4.58
CA VAL A 135 4.06 -0.38 5.14
C VAL A 135 4.74 -1.27 6.18
N ALA A 136 3.99 -1.87 7.10
CA ALA A 136 4.54 -2.77 8.12
C ALA A 136 5.22 -4.01 7.50
N LEU A 137 4.61 -4.60 6.47
CA LEU A 137 5.21 -5.73 5.75
C LEU A 137 6.50 -5.34 5.04
N LEU A 138 6.53 -4.17 4.37
CA LEU A 138 7.73 -3.66 3.71
C LEU A 138 8.84 -3.37 4.73
N ALA A 139 8.49 -2.77 5.86
CA ALA A 139 9.41 -2.54 6.97
C ALA A 139 9.99 -3.86 7.50
N TRP A 140 9.12 -4.85 7.73
CA TRP A 140 9.55 -6.15 8.23
C TRP A 140 10.48 -6.86 7.25
N GLN A 141 10.14 -6.85 5.96
CA GLN A 141 10.95 -7.47 4.91
C GLN A 141 12.36 -6.90 4.85
N HIS A 142 12.50 -5.58 5.06
CA HIS A 142 13.76 -4.87 4.96
C HIS A 142 14.39 -4.52 6.31
N ARG A 143 13.89 -5.06 7.44
CA ARG A 143 14.29 -4.67 8.81
C ARG A 143 15.79 -4.73 9.09
N SER A 144 16.52 -5.66 8.48
CA SER A 144 17.98 -5.75 8.60
C SER A 144 18.72 -4.54 8.02
N GLU A 145 18.07 -3.83 7.10
CA GLU A 145 18.60 -2.62 6.46
C GLU A 145 18.20 -1.35 7.23
N SER A 146 17.44 -1.47 8.33
CA SER A 146 16.90 -0.36 9.13
C SER A 146 16.33 0.77 8.25
N PRO A 147 15.34 0.46 7.40
CA PRO A 147 14.97 1.34 6.29
C PRO A 147 14.10 2.52 6.77
N ILE A 148 14.11 3.58 5.97
CA ILE A 148 13.08 4.61 5.99
C ILE A 148 12.08 4.32 4.89
N ILE A 149 10.80 4.29 5.24
CA ILE A 149 9.72 4.17 4.26
C ILE A 149 9.13 5.54 4.01
N TYR A 150 9.29 6.04 2.80
CA TYR A 150 8.63 7.23 2.30
C TYR A 150 7.27 6.87 1.74
N VAL A 151 6.27 7.61 2.12
CA VAL A 151 4.92 7.48 1.59
C VAL A 151 4.46 8.85 1.16
N SER A 152 4.06 9.00 -0.10
CA SER A 152 3.44 10.23 -0.58
C SER A 152 2.08 9.97 -1.20
N ALA A 153 1.15 10.90 -1.03
CA ALA A 153 -0.17 10.83 -1.66
C ALA A 153 -0.74 12.24 -1.90
N ASN A 154 -1.62 12.34 -2.89
CA ASN A 154 -2.40 13.57 -3.07
C ASN A 154 -3.63 13.53 -2.17
N ARG A 155 -3.84 14.57 -1.37
CA ARG A 155 -4.97 14.64 -0.41
C ARG A 155 -6.35 14.49 -1.05
N SER A 156 -6.50 14.93 -2.30
CA SER A 156 -7.78 14.86 -3.02
C SER A 156 -8.19 13.42 -3.36
N ASP A 157 -7.26 12.46 -3.25
CA ASP A 157 -7.47 11.08 -3.60
C ASP A 157 -7.73 10.18 -2.38
N ILE A 158 -8.93 10.33 -1.82
CA ILE A 158 -9.45 9.53 -0.69
C ILE A 158 -9.43 8.01 -0.91
N ALA A 159 -9.21 7.54 -2.14
CA ALA A 159 -9.15 6.12 -2.47
C ALA A 159 -7.71 5.57 -2.46
N GLY A 160 -6.68 6.40 -2.22
CA GLY A 160 -5.28 5.98 -2.16
C GLY A 160 -4.71 5.52 -3.50
N ARG A 161 -5.27 5.95 -4.64
CA ARG A 161 -4.83 5.57 -6.01
C ARG A 161 -3.53 6.22 -6.45
N THR A 162 -3.17 7.35 -5.84
CA THR A 162 -1.99 8.17 -6.05
C THR A 162 -0.92 7.90 -4.99
N LEU A 163 -1.19 6.95 -4.09
CA LEU A 163 -0.29 6.59 -3.02
C LEU A 163 0.97 5.94 -3.59
N THR A 164 2.12 6.57 -3.34
CA THR A 164 3.43 6.01 -3.67
C THR A 164 4.14 5.62 -2.40
N ILE A 165 4.74 4.43 -2.41
CA ILE A 165 5.56 3.92 -1.30
C ILE A 165 6.94 3.66 -1.84
N ARG A 166 7.95 4.18 -1.14
CA ARG A 166 9.35 4.01 -1.48
C ARG A 166 10.12 3.67 -0.22
N MET A 167 11.03 2.71 -0.32
CA MET A 167 11.89 2.32 0.79
C MET A 167 13.32 2.72 0.46
N GLU A 168 14.01 3.32 1.42
CA GLU A 168 15.44 3.57 1.36
C GLU A 168 16.18 2.87 2.52
N PRO A 169 17.23 2.09 2.25
CA PRO A 169 18.03 1.45 3.29
C PRO A 169 18.86 2.47 4.07
N ARG A 170 19.19 2.19 5.34
CA ARG A 170 19.99 3.09 6.18
C ARG A 170 21.26 3.61 5.51
N SER A 171 21.96 2.72 4.80
CA SER A 171 23.18 3.05 4.07
C SER A 171 23.03 4.12 2.99
N SER A 172 21.81 4.38 2.49
CA SER A 172 21.60 5.39 1.45
C SER A 172 21.33 6.79 1.97
N TRP A 173 21.04 6.97 3.26
CA TRP A 173 20.70 8.27 3.85
C TRP A 173 21.50 8.63 5.10
N GLU A 174 22.12 7.66 5.75
CA GLU A 174 22.99 7.90 6.91
C GLU A 174 24.18 8.80 6.52
N GLY A 175 24.42 9.85 7.30
CA GLY A 175 25.47 10.84 7.05
C GLY A 175 25.12 11.96 6.07
N LYS A 176 23.90 11.97 5.50
CA LYS A 176 23.44 13.09 4.68
C LYS A 176 22.85 14.21 5.54
N ALA A 177 23.16 15.46 5.17
CA ALA A 177 22.69 16.65 5.89
C ALA A 177 21.16 16.82 5.88
N GLU A 178 20.51 16.39 4.79
CA GLU A 178 19.05 16.34 4.62
C GLU A 178 18.34 15.47 5.66
N HIS A 179 19.06 14.57 6.34
CA HIS A 179 18.50 13.60 7.28
C HIS A 179 19.09 13.77 8.68
N THR A 180 19.63 14.96 8.99
CA THR A 180 20.26 15.24 10.30
C THR A 180 19.27 15.11 11.46
N ASP A 181 18.03 15.56 11.28
CA ASP A 181 16.98 15.44 12.30
C ASP A 181 16.60 13.98 12.55
N LEU A 182 16.61 13.18 11.49
CA LEU A 182 16.40 11.73 11.57
C LEU A 182 17.57 11.09 12.33
N GLN A 183 18.81 11.43 12.02
CA GLN A 183 19.99 10.89 12.70
C GLN A 183 19.97 11.15 14.22
N GLN A 184 19.44 12.30 14.66
CA GLN A 184 19.32 12.63 16.09
C GLN A 184 18.25 11.77 16.81
N HIS A 185 17.19 11.37 16.11
CA HIS A 185 16.12 10.54 16.69
C HIS A 185 16.44 9.04 16.64
N PHE A 186 17.40 8.62 15.80
CA PHE A 186 17.62 7.21 15.43
C PHE A 186 19.08 6.78 15.60
N ASP A 187 19.71 7.22 16.69
CA ASP A 187 21.00 6.71 17.08
C ASP A 187 20.90 5.17 17.28
N GLY A 188 21.93 4.43 16.86
CA GLY A 188 21.89 2.96 16.86
C GLY A 188 21.71 2.32 18.24
N SER A 189 21.70 3.12 19.32
CA SER A 189 21.57 2.67 20.70
C SER A 189 20.11 2.46 21.11
N SER A 190 19.17 3.24 20.55
CA SER A 190 17.76 3.28 20.97
C SER A 190 16.80 2.63 19.97
N PHE A 191 17.10 2.70 18.67
CA PHE A 191 16.24 2.11 17.64
C PHE A 191 16.37 0.57 17.63
N ARG A 192 15.22 -0.13 17.62
CA ARG A 192 15.14 -1.60 17.61
C ARG A 192 14.52 -2.08 16.30
N PRO A 193 15.30 -2.44 15.26
CA PRO A 193 14.75 -2.77 13.94
C PRO A 193 13.81 -3.98 13.90
N ASN A 194 13.82 -4.83 14.93
CA ASN A 194 12.89 -5.95 15.04
C ASN A 194 11.56 -5.58 15.74
N GLU A 195 11.49 -4.41 16.36
CA GLU A 195 10.34 -3.92 17.12
C GLU A 195 9.77 -2.63 16.52
N GLN A 196 10.59 -1.90 15.76
CA GLN A 196 10.33 -0.57 15.27
C GLN A 196 10.71 -0.43 13.80
N TYR A 197 9.99 0.46 13.12
CA TYR A 197 10.30 0.91 11.77
C TYR A 197 9.98 2.39 11.59
N MET A 198 10.57 3.01 10.58
CA MET A 198 10.40 4.42 10.30
C MET A 198 9.51 4.65 9.09
N VAL A 199 8.62 5.63 9.21
CA VAL A 199 7.83 6.11 8.09
C VAL A 199 7.85 7.64 8.02
N GLN A 200 8.13 8.16 6.83
CA GLN A 200 7.96 9.55 6.49
C GLN A 200 6.80 9.66 5.52
N MET A 201 5.80 10.44 5.91
CA MET A 201 4.53 10.60 5.22
C MET A 201 4.45 12.01 4.67
N GLU A 202 4.20 12.13 3.37
CA GLU A 202 4.04 13.40 2.68
C GLU A 202 2.66 13.47 2.03
N LEU A 203 1.91 14.51 2.35
CA LEU A 203 0.60 14.77 1.78
C LEU A 203 0.66 16.05 0.95
N GLU A 204 0.48 15.90 -0.36
CA GLU A 204 0.48 17.03 -1.29
C GLU A 204 -0.92 17.63 -1.46
N GLN A 205 -1.01 18.95 -1.40
CA GLN A 205 -2.17 19.77 -1.73
C GLN A 205 -1.74 20.88 -2.71
N GLU A 206 -2.65 21.37 -3.57
CA GLU A 206 -2.40 22.26 -4.73
C GLU A 206 -1.47 23.47 -4.53
N ASN A 207 -1.06 23.82 -3.29
CA ASN A 207 -0.02 24.80 -3.04
C ASN A 207 0.79 24.58 -1.73
N GLN A 208 0.66 23.41 -1.10
CA GLN A 208 1.29 23.10 0.20
C GLN A 208 1.59 21.60 0.30
N SER A 209 2.78 21.23 0.77
CA SER A 209 3.09 19.86 1.19
C SER A 209 3.16 19.81 2.73
N MET A 210 2.54 18.78 3.30
CA MET A 210 2.64 18.47 4.72
C MET A 210 3.48 17.22 4.88
N THR A 211 4.59 17.32 5.60
CA THR A 211 5.47 16.19 5.88
C THR A 211 5.37 15.83 7.35
N SER A 212 5.14 14.55 7.65
CA SER A 212 5.11 14.01 9.00
C SER A 212 6.04 12.80 9.08
N THR A 213 6.95 12.81 10.03
CA THR A 213 7.87 11.69 10.27
C THR A 213 7.50 11.03 11.59
N SER A 214 7.33 9.71 11.58
CA SER A 214 7.04 8.94 12.80
C SER A 214 7.80 7.62 12.86
N VAL A 215 8.13 7.23 14.09
CA VAL A 215 8.51 5.85 14.42
C VAL A 215 7.24 5.06 14.68
N ARG A 216 7.18 3.88 14.09
CA ARG A 216 6.08 2.95 14.25
C ARG A 216 6.62 1.65 14.82
N PHE A 217 5.73 0.93 15.48
CA PHE A 217 6.00 -0.39 16.02
C PHE A 217 5.30 -1.43 15.15
N PHE A 218 5.88 -2.62 15.06
CA PHE A 218 5.26 -3.77 14.37
C PHE A 218 4.00 -4.27 15.10
#